data_AF-A0A2G6HUY8-F1
#
_entry.id   AF-A0A2G6HUY8-F1
#
_cell.length_a   1.000
_cell.length_b   1.000
_cell.length_c   1.000
_cell.angle_alpha   90.00
_cell.angle_beta   90.00
_cell.angle_gamma   90.00
#
_symmetry.space_group_name_H-M   'P 1'
#
loop_
_entity.id
_entity.type
_entity.pdbx_description
1 polymer ?
#
loop_
_entity_poly.entity_id
_entity_poly.type
_entity_poly.pdbx_seq_one_letter_code
_entity_poly.pdbx_strand_id
1 'polypeptide(L)'
;MSEERRNSDLSHVLSTIETFADDVEAKFKGLLLSLSDLKSDLKQISHLKELVYAAESMLEGQVEHTVDSELKGEVGRLFKAINETQKKLQQLDQSVHQESEKVPELAAHLDQITRETETATQQVLEKLDAMLETSDQQAESIERLRTESLERLESDQKHYSEISSFFEKLLQETDRDQTMQEAMDFIALEASEAKKKLSNSESVRQAMDELSRRSAELQDHTFDIMNLLQFQDITRQKISKVIGLLKELQTGMNNLLNIFNMKNEDMETLQLSEHHKATQDKILDRKTNVDGKEAVDVDAIIASFQAEN
;
A
#
# COMPACT_ATOMS: atom_id res chain seq x y z
N MET A 1 -43.78 84.26 -82.33
CA MET A 1 -43.33 82.86 -82.47
C MET A 1 -41.90 82.60 -81.96
N SER A 2 -41.25 83.54 -81.27
CA SER A 2 -39.83 83.43 -80.89
C SER A 2 -39.57 83.19 -79.39
N GLU A 3 -40.56 83.40 -78.51
CA GLU A 3 -40.47 83.12 -77.07
C GLU A 3 -40.91 81.69 -76.72
N GLU A 4 -41.92 81.16 -77.40
CA GLU A 4 -42.51 79.85 -77.11
C GLU A 4 -41.57 78.68 -77.43
N ARG A 5 -40.79 78.78 -78.50
CA ARG A 5 -39.72 77.82 -78.83
C ARG A 5 -38.54 77.89 -77.85
N ARG A 6 -38.22 79.08 -77.36
CA ARG A 6 -37.11 79.30 -76.42
C ARG A 6 -37.46 78.77 -75.03
N ASN A 7 -38.74 78.90 -74.63
CA ASN A 7 -39.26 78.36 -73.38
C ASN A 7 -39.36 76.82 -73.41
N SER A 8 -39.70 76.23 -74.56
CA SER A 8 -39.69 74.78 -74.77
C SER A 8 -38.29 74.16 -74.73
N ASP A 9 -37.26 74.85 -75.25
CA ASP A 9 -35.86 74.41 -75.16
C ASP A 9 -35.36 74.49 -73.71
N LEU A 10 -35.70 75.56 -72.99
CA LEU A 10 -35.36 75.73 -71.57
C LEU A 10 -36.03 74.68 -70.68
N SER A 11 -37.31 74.34 -70.93
CA SER A 11 -37.99 73.28 -70.17
C SER A 11 -37.42 71.89 -70.44
N HIS A 12 -37.01 71.62 -71.67
CA HIS A 12 -36.35 70.36 -72.02
C HIS A 12 -34.96 70.23 -71.37
N VAL A 13 -34.19 71.32 -71.33
CA VAL A 13 -32.90 71.38 -70.63
C VAL A 13 -33.08 71.20 -69.12
N LEU A 14 -34.07 71.88 -68.52
CA LEU A 14 -34.41 71.73 -67.10
C LEU A 14 -34.81 70.29 -66.75
N SER A 15 -35.70 69.68 -67.53
CA SER A 15 -36.10 68.28 -67.35
C SER A 15 -34.92 67.30 -67.52
N THR A 16 -34.01 67.57 -68.45
CA THR A 16 -32.80 66.75 -68.63
C THR A 16 -31.85 66.88 -67.43
N ILE A 17 -31.71 68.09 -66.87
CA ILE A 17 -30.91 68.35 -65.66
C ILE A 17 -31.55 67.70 -64.43
N GLU A 18 -32.87 67.77 -64.28
CA GLU A 18 -33.61 67.10 -63.20
C GLU A 18 -33.46 65.58 -63.30
N THR A 19 -33.65 65.01 -64.49
CA THR A 19 -33.48 63.56 -64.71
C THR A 19 -32.04 63.11 -64.44
N PHE A 20 -31.05 63.93 -64.80
CA PHE A 20 -29.65 63.65 -64.50
C PHE A 20 -29.35 63.76 -63.00
N ALA A 21 -29.92 64.75 -62.30
CA ALA A 21 -29.79 64.89 -60.85
C ALA A 21 -30.39 63.69 -60.12
N ASP A 22 -31.57 63.22 -60.56
CA ASP A 22 -32.24 62.04 -60.01
C ASP A 22 -31.43 60.75 -60.25
N ASP A 23 -30.84 60.57 -61.45
CA ASP A 23 -29.98 59.41 -61.74
C ASP A 23 -28.68 59.42 -60.91
N VAL A 24 -28.09 60.60 -60.70
CA VAL A 24 -26.92 60.77 -59.83
C VAL A 24 -27.28 60.49 -58.37
N GLU A 25 -28.42 60.97 -57.87
CA GLU A 25 -28.90 60.70 -56.51
C GLU A 25 -29.17 59.20 -56.31
N ALA A 26 -29.83 58.54 -57.26
CA ALA A 26 -30.09 57.11 -57.22
C ALA A 26 -28.79 56.30 -57.19
N LYS A 27 -27.80 56.66 -58.02
CA LYS A 27 -26.47 56.03 -58.03
C LYS A 27 -25.71 56.27 -56.73
N PHE A 28 -25.78 57.47 -56.17
CA PHE A 28 -25.13 57.79 -54.90
C PHE A 28 -25.75 57.01 -53.73
N LYS A 29 -27.09 56.87 -53.72
CA LYS A 29 -27.81 56.04 -52.76
C LYS A 29 -27.44 54.56 -52.90
N GLY A 30 -27.30 54.07 -54.13
CA GLY A 30 -26.78 52.72 -54.40
C GLY A 30 -25.37 52.52 -53.86
N LEU A 31 -24.48 53.50 -54.08
CA LEU A 31 -23.12 53.48 -53.55
C LEU A 31 -23.10 53.45 -52.02
N LEU A 32 -23.94 54.24 -51.36
CA LEU A 32 -24.05 54.27 -49.89
C LEU A 32 -24.51 52.92 -49.31
N LEU A 33 -25.44 52.24 -49.99
CA LEU A 33 -25.87 50.89 -49.60
C LEU A 33 -24.71 49.88 -49.73
N SER A 34 -24.03 49.86 -50.88
CA SER A 34 -22.86 48.98 -51.07
C SER A 34 -21.72 49.29 -50.10
N LEU A 35 -21.52 50.56 -49.74
CA LEU A 35 -20.52 50.95 -48.73
C LEU A 35 -20.90 50.46 -47.33
N SER A 36 -22.20 50.46 -47.01
CA SER A 36 -22.72 49.91 -45.76
C SER A 36 -22.54 48.39 -45.70
N ASP A 37 -22.82 47.68 -46.79
CA ASP A 37 -22.62 46.23 -46.89
C ASP A 37 -21.14 45.87 -46.78
N LEU A 38 -20.27 46.58 -47.51
CA LEU A 38 -18.81 46.39 -47.42
C LEU A 38 -18.28 46.64 -45.99
N LYS A 39 -18.81 47.65 -45.29
CA LYS A 39 -18.47 47.92 -43.89
C LYS A 39 -18.90 46.77 -42.97
N SER A 40 -20.03 46.12 -43.24
CA SER A 40 -20.49 44.93 -42.52
C SER A 40 -19.57 43.73 -42.77
N ASP A 41 -19.22 43.48 -44.03
CA ASP A 41 -18.32 42.37 -44.41
C ASP A 41 -16.91 42.55 -43.79
N LEU A 42 -16.38 43.77 -43.80
CA LEU A 42 -15.12 44.11 -43.16
C LEU A 42 -15.13 43.82 -41.65
N LYS A 43 -16.25 44.08 -40.96
CA LYS A 43 -16.41 43.71 -39.54
C LYS A 43 -16.43 42.19 -39.34
N GLN A 44 -17.10 41.45 -40.21
CA GLN A 44 -17.11 39.98 -40.10
C GLN A 44 -15.71 39.38 -40.29
N ILE A 45 -14.92 39.93 -41.21
CA ILE A 45 -13.53 39.50 -41.44
C ILE A 45 -12.65 39.77 -40.22
N SER A 46 -12.80 40.92 -39.54
CA SER A 46 -12.04 41.17 -38.31
C SER A 46 -12.35 40.17 -37.20
N HIS A 47 -13.63 39.82 -37.01
CA HIS A 47 -14.02 38.83 -36.02
C HIS A 47 -13.59 37.41 -36.37
N LEU A 48 -13.55 37.06 -37.66
CA LEU A 48 -13.02 35.77 -38.10
C LEU A 48 -11.52 35.67 -37.83
N LYS A 49 -10.77 36.77 -37.97
CA LYS A 49 -9.34 36.81 -37.61
C LYS A 49 -9.14 36.63 -36.10
N GLU A 50 -9.96 37.26 -35.26
CA GLU A 50 -9.94 37.06 -33.80
C GLU A 50 -10.21 35.58 -33.44
N LEU A 51 -11.13 34.95 -34.15
CA LEU A 51 -11.47 33.54 -33.96
C LEU A 51 -10.35 32.58 -34.39
N VAL A 52 -9.70 32.88 -35.52
CA VAL A 52 -8.49 32.14 -35.96
C VAL A 52 -7.37 32.31 -34.93
N TYR A 53 -7.15 33.53 -34.45
CA TYR A 53 -6.15 33.80 -33.43
C TYR A 53 -6.43 33.06 -32.11
N ALA A 54 -7.68 33.02 -31.66
CA ALA A 54 -8.08 32.24 -30.49
C ALA A 54 -7.85 30.74 -30.70
N ALA A 55 -8.20 30.20 -31.88
CA ALA A 55 -7.97 28.79 -32.21
C ALA A 55 -6.48 28.44 -32.31
N GLU A 56 -5.65 29.31 -32.91
CA GLU A 56 -4.20 29.16 -32.95
C GLU A 56 -3.60 29.21 -31.55
N SER A 57 -4.04 30.16 -30.71
CA SER A 57 -3.61 30.26 -29.30
C SER A 57 -3.97 28.99 -28.51
N MET A 58 -5.16 28.41 -28.74
CA MET A 58 -5.56 27.13 -28.14
C MET A 58 -4.67 25.96 -28.60
N LEU A 59 -4.27 25.92 -29.88
CA LEU A 59 -3.36 24.90 -30.41
C LEU A 59 -1.95 25.03 -29.82
N GLU A 60 -1.54 26.24 -29.48
CA GLU A 60 -0.27 26.55 -28.81
C GLU A 60 -0.34 26.40 -27.28
N GLY A 61 -1.50 26.02 -26.72
CA GLY A 61 -1.70 25.82 -25.28
C GLY A 61 -1.91 27.11 -24.47
N GLN A 62 -2.08 28.26 -25.14
CA GLN A 62 -2.35 29.55 -24.52
C GLN A 62 -3.85 29.77 -24.42
N VAL A 63 -4.43 29.37 -23.29
CA VAL A 63 -5.89 29.26 -23.16
C VAL A 63 -6.54 30.53 -22.56
N GLU A 64 -5.85 31.64 -22.33
CA GLU A 64 -6.36 32.79 -21.56
C GLU A 64 -7.24 33.80 -22.32
N HIS A 65 -7.31 33.74 -23.65
CA HIS A 65 -7.95 34.79 -24.45
C HIS A 65 -9.46 34.56 -24.66
N THR A 66 -10.32 35.11 -23.80
CA THR A 66 -11.78 35.12 -24.07
C THR A 66 -12.12 36.27 -25.00
N VAL A 67 -12.64 35.96 -26.19
CA VAL A 67 -13.09 37.00 -27.12
C VAL A 67 -14.54 37.35 -26.76
N ASP A 68 -14.86 38.63 -26.63
CA ASP A 68 -16.22 39.12 -26.32
C ASP A 68 -16.85 39.65 -27.62
N SER A 69 -17.94 39.06 -28.09
CA SER A 69 -18.63 39.57 -29.27
C SER A 69 -20.15 39.37 -29.24
N GLU A 70 -20.88 40.43 -29.59
CA GLU A 70 -22.34 40.43 -29.76
C GLU A 70 -22.76 39.91 -31.15
N LEU A 71 -22.04 38.94 -31.70
CA LEU A 71 -22.30 38.41 -33.05
C LEU A 71 -23.56 37.55 -33.09
N LYS A 72 -24.36 37.74 -34.14
CA LYS A 72 -25.58 36.96 -34.44
C LYS A 72 -25.34 36.12 -35.70
N GLY A 73 -26.01 34.96 -35.81
CA GLY A 73 -25.87 34.04 -36.96
C GLY A 73 -24.83 32.93 -36.75
N GLU A 74 -24.35 32.32 -37.84
CA GLU A 74 -23.38 31.21 -37.83
C GLU A 74 -22.07 31.56 -37.11
N VAL A 75 -21.52 32.75 -37.38
CA VAL A 75 -20.23 33.20 -36.83
C VAL A 75 -20.31 33.34 -35.30
N GLY A 76 -21.41 33.89 -34.78
CA GLY A 76 -21.65 33.97 -33.34
C GLY A 76 -21.80 32.60 -32.67
N ARG A 77 -22.36 31.60 -33.38
CA ARG A 77 -22.41 30.21 -32.87
C ARG A 77 -21.02 29.58 -32.80
N LEU A 78 -20.18 29.77 -33.83
CA LEU A 78 -18.82 29.25 -33.85
C LEU A 78 -17.96 29.86 -32.72
N PHE A 79 -18.10 31.16 -32.53
CA PHE A 79 -17.42 31.91 -31.49
C PHE A 79 -17.79 31.44 -30.08
N LYS A 80 -19.10 31.22 -29.83
CA LYS A 80 -19.56 30.62 -28.56
C LYS A 80 -19.00 29.22 -28.35
N ALA A 81 -18.99 28.37 -29.39
CA ALA A 81 -18.44 27.03 -29.30
C ALA A 81 -16.94 27.03 -28.98
N ILE A 82 -16.16 27.93 -29.59
CA ILE A 82 -14.72 28.06 -29.31
C ILE A 82 -14.48 28.56 -27.88
N ASN A 83 -15.19 29.59 -27.43
CA ASN A 83 -15.08 30.07 -26.05
C ASN A 83 -15.47 28.99 -25.02
N GLU A 84 -16.51 28.19 -25.29
CA GLU A 84 -16.89 27.06 -24.45
C GLU A 84 -15.81 25.97 -24.43
N THR A 85 -15.24 25.62 -25.58
CA THR A 85 -14.14 24.64 -25.66
C THR A 85 -12.90 25.14 -24.93
N GLN A 86 -12.54 26.41 -25.09
CA GLN A 86 -11.42 27.05 -24.41
C GLN A 86 -11.60 27.00 -22.89
N LYS A 87 -12.79 27.33 -22.38
CA LYS A 87 -13.10 27.24 -20.95
C LYS A 87 -12.98 25.80 -20.43
N LYS A 88 -13.46 24.81 -21.19
CA LYS A 88 -13.32 23.39 -20.83
C LYS A 88 -11.86 22.94 -20.83
N LEU A 89 -11.04 23.42 -21.77
CA LEU A 89 -9.61 23.14 -21.83
C LEU A 89 -8.85 23.77 -20.67
N GLN A 90 -9.18 25.00 -20.24
CA GLN A 90 -8.60 25.60 -19.02
C GLN A 90 -8.88 24.75 -17.78
N GLN A 91 -10.12 24.29 -17.63
CA GLN A 91 -10.53 23.44 -16.50
C GLN A 91 -9.83 22.08 -16.52
N LEU A 92 -9.63 21.51 -17.71
CA LEU A 92 -8.85 20.29 -17.92
C LEU A 92 -7.39 20.51 -17.51
N ASP A 93 -6.75 21.55 -18.02
CA ASP A 93 -5.33 21.82 -17.76
C ASP A 93 -5.05 21.92 -16.27
N GLN A 94 -5.89 22.68 -15.54
CA GLN A 94 -5.79 22.78 -14.08
C GLN A 94 -5.97 21.42 -13.38
N SER A 95 -6.95 20.64 -13.80
CA SER A 95 -7.25 19.34 -13.17
C SER A 95 -6.19 18.27 -13.51
N VAL A 96 -5.70 18.23 -14.75
CA VAL A 96 -4.62 17.34 -15.18
C VAL A 96 -3.32 17.69 -14.47
N HIS A 97 -3.01 18.98 -14.31
CA HIS A 97 -1.82 19.41 -13.59
C HIS A 97 -1.86 18.92 -12.13
N GLN A 98 -2.98 19.14 -11.44
CA GLN A 98 -3.18 18.70 -10.06
C GLN A 98 -3.09 17.18 -9.90
N GLU A 99 -3.69 16.40 -10.80
CA GLU A 99 -3.64 14.94 -10.72
C GLU A 99 -2.28 14.37 -11.17
N SER A 100 -1.61 15.02 -12.12
CA SER A 100 -0.28 14.63 -12.59
C SER A 100 0.80 14.81 -11.52
N GLU A 101 0.64 15.76 -10.58
CA GLU A 101 1.54 15.93 -9.44
C GLU A 101 1.42 14.78 -8.43
N LYS A 102 0.23 14.17 -8.29
CA LYS A 102 -0.03 13.07 -7.35
C LYS A 102 0.50 11.72 -7.82
N VAL A 103 0.66 11.50 -9.14
CA VAL A 103 1.13 10.23 -9.69
C VAL A 103 2.57 9.90 -9.25
N PRO A 104 3.56 10.82 -9.35
CA PRO A 104 4.90 10.60 -8.79
C PRO A 104 4.90 10.36 -7.29
N GLU A 105 4.06 11.07 -6.53
CA GLU A 105 3.93 10.90 -5.07
C GLU A 105 3.43 9.49 -4.73
N LEU A 106 2.42 8.99 -5.46
CA LEU A 106 1.90 7.65 -5.31
C LEU A 106 2.97 6.58 -5.57
N ALA A 107 3.73 6.75 -6.66
CA ALA A 107 4.82 5.85 -7.02
C ALA A 107 5.91 5.84 -5.94
N ALA A 108 6.28 7.01 -5.41
CA ALA A 108 7.25 7.12 -4.32
C ALA A 108 6.76 6.42 -3.04
N HIS A 109 5.49 6.60 -2.67
CA HIS A 109 4.91 5.90 -1.52
C HIS A 109 4.92 4.37 -1.70
N LEU A 110 4.57 3.86 -2.89
CA LEU A 110 4.63 2.42 -3.18
C LEU A 110 6.05 1.86 -3.14
N ASP A 111 7.04 2.59 -3.67
CA ASP A 111 8.45 2.20 -3.59
C ASP A 111 8.92 2.16 -2.13
N GLN A 112 8.57 3.16 -1.33
CA GLN A 112 8.88 3.19 0.09
C GLN A 112 8.28 1.99 0.84
N ILE A 113 6.99 1.70 0.62
CA ILE A 113 6.33 0.53 1.23
C ILE A 113 7.04 -0.76 0.86
N THR A 114 7.44 -0.91 -0.41
CA THR A 114 8.16 -2.08 -0.91
C THR A 114 9.48 -2.25 -0.18
N ARG A 115 10.30 -1.19 -0.09
CA ARG A 115 11.60 -1.23 0.60
C ARG A 115 11.49 -1.53 2.09
N GLU A 116 10.54 -0.91 2.77
CA GLU A 116 10.31 -1.15 4.20
C GLU A 116 9.84 -2.60 4.44
N THR A 117 8.97 -3.11 3.55
CA THR A 117 8.51 -4.49 3.61
C THR A 117 9.67 -5.46 3.39
N GLU A 118 10.50 -5.22 2.37
CA GLU A 118 11.70 -6.03 2.10
C GLU A 118 12.64 -6.04 3.31
N THR A 119 12.94 -4.87 3.86
CA THR A 119 13.82 -4.72 5.03
C THR A 119 13.27 -5.49 6.24
N ALA A 120 11.98 -5.36 6.53
CA ALA A 120 11.36 -6.04 7.65
C ALA A 120 11.31 -7.56 7.42
N THR A 121 11.04 -8.02 6.20
CA THR A 121 11.09 -9.45 5.88
C THR A 121 12.50 -10.01 6.02
N GLN A 122 13.53 -9.27 5.62
CA GLN A 122 14.92 -9.67 5.80
C GLN A 122 15.27 -9.82 7.29
N GLN A 123 14.84 -8.88 8.14
CA GLN A 123 15.06 -8.94 9.58
C GLN A 123 14.34 -10.13 10.23
N VAL A 124 13.11 -10.44 9.79
CA VAL A 124 12.37 -11.62 10.25
C VAL A 124 13.10 -12.90 9.87
N LEU A 125 13.61 -13.00 8.63
CA LEU A 125 14.38 -14.16 8.18
C LEU A 125 15.67 -14.34 8.99
N GLU A 126 16.43 -13.26 9.21
CA GLU A 126 17.65 -13.31 10.02
C GLU A 126 17.38 -13.78 11.46
N LYS A 127 16.28 -13.30 12.07
CA LYS A 127 15.87 -13.74 13.41
C LYS A 127 15.39 -15.19 13.44
N LEU A 128 14.70 -15.64 12.39
CA LEU A 128 14.30 -17.04 12.25
C LEU A 128 15.52 -17.96 12.09
N ASP A 129 16.53 -17.55 11.33
CA ASP A 129 17.76 -18.32 11.16
C ASP A 129 18.51 -18.47 12.50
N ALA A 130 18.65 -17.38 13.26
CA ALA A 130 19.24 -17.43 14.61
C ALA A 130 18.43 -18.29 15.59
N MET A 131 17.09 -18.25 15.48
CA MET A 131 16.19 -19.09 16.27
C MET A 131 16.35 -20.58 15.91
N LEU A 132 16.45 -20.92 14.62
CA LEU A 132 16.67 -22.29 14.16
C LEU A 132 18.02 -22.81 14.65
N GLU A 133 19.09 -22.03 14.54
CA GLU A 133 20.41 -22.41 15.05
C GLU A 133 20.37 -22.66 16.58
N THR A 134 19.74 -21.77 17.34
CA THR A 134 19.60 -21.93 18.79
C THR A 134 18.76 -23.17 19.13
N SER A 135 17.71 -23.45 18.36
CA SER A 135 16.84 -24.61 18.50
C SER A 135 17.61 -25.92 18.23
N ASP A 136 18.45 -25.95 17.21
CA ASP A 136 19.27 -27.12 16.88
C ASP A 136 20.29 -27.41 17.99
N GLN A 137 20.97 -26.38 18.50
CA GLN A 137 21.90 -26.51 19.62
C GLN A 137 21.19 -26.95 20.91
N GLN A 138 19.95 -26.51 21.11
CA GLN A 138 19.10 -26.96 22.21
C GLN A 138 18.72 -28.43 22.06
N ALA A 139 18.35 -28.88 20.85
CA ALA A 139 18.04 -30.28 20.58
C ALA A 139 19.25 -31.19 20.83
N GLU A 140 20.45 -30.78 20.40
CA GLU A 140 21.70 -31.49 20.67
C GLU A 140 22.00 -31.58 22.18
N SER A 141 21.80 -30.48 22.90
CA SER A 141 22.00 -30.44 24.36
C SER A 141 21.03 -31.39 25.10
N ILE A 142 19.77 -31.46 24.66
CA ILE A 142 18.76 -32.39 25.20
C ILE A 142 19.17 -33.84 24.94
N GLU A 143 19.65 -34.15 23.73
CA GLU A 143 20.06 -35.51 23.40
C GLU A 143 21.31 -35.93 24.20
N ARG A 144 22.29 -35.04 24.36
CA ARG A 144 23.45 -35.30 25.24
C ARG A 144 23.01 -35.58 26.67
N LEU A 145 22.13 -34.74 27.22
CA LEU A 145 21.56 -34.91 28.55
C LEU A 145 20.81 -36.24 28.71
N ARG A 146 20.06 -36.64 27.67
CA ARG A 146 19.36 -37.92 27.62
C ARG A 146 20.34 -39.08 27.67
N THR A 147 21.38 -39.07 26.85
CA THR A 147 22.41 -40.12 26.83
C THR A 147 23.11 -40.21 28.18
N GLU A 148 23.59 -39.08 28.72
CA GLU A 148 24.25 -39.03 30.03
C GLU A 148 23.32 -39.55 31.15
N SER A 149 22.04 -39.20 31.12
CA SER A 149 21.07 -39.65 32.13
C SER A 149 20.77 -41.15 32.02
N LEU A 150 20.71 -41.69 30.80
CA LEU A 150 20.47 -43.11 30.56
C LEU A 150 21.67 -43.96 31.01
N GLU A 151 22.89 -43.58 30.63
CA GLU A 151 24.13 -44.25 31.06
C GLU A 151 24.23 -44.29 32.59
N ARG A 152 23.77 -43.23 33.26
CA ARG A 152 23.73 -43.16 34.73
C ARG A 152 22.71 -44.12 35.32
N LEU A 153 21.51 -44.19 34.77
CA LEU A 153 20.49 -45.12 35.22
C LEU A 153 20.97 -46.58 35.11
N GLU A 154 21.61 -46.93 33.98
CA GLU A 154 22.19 -48.26 33.77
C GLU A 154 23.34 -48.55 34.74
N SER A 155 24.23 -47.58 34.97
CA SER A 155 25.32 -47.71 35.95
C SER A 155 24.80 -47.85 37.38
N ASP A 156 23.74 -47.12 37.74
CA ASP A 156 23.10 -47.20 39.05
C ASP A 156 22.43 -48.57 39.26
N GLN A 157 21.74 -49.10 38.24
CA GLN A 157 21.18 -50.46 38.28
C GLN A 157 22.28 -51.52 38.43
N LYS A 158 23.39 -51.38 37.70
CA LYS A 158 24.51 -52.33 37.79
C LYS A 158 25.12 -52.34 39.19
N HIS A 159 25.43 -51.18 39.76
CA HIS A 159 25.99 -51.12 41.12
C HIS A 159 25.03 -51.67 42.16
N TYR A 160 23.73 -51.39 42.06
CA TYR A 160 22.75 -51.97 42.98
C TYR A 160 22.81 -53.51 42.94
N SER A 161 22.95 -54.11 41.75
CA SER A 161 23.11 -55.56 41.61
C SER A 161 24.43 -56.08 42.17
N GLU A 162 25.54 -55.36 41.97
CA GLU A 162 26.87 -55.68 42.48
C GLU A 162 26.88 -55.65 44.01
N ILE A 163 26.36 -54.58 44.61
CA ILE A 163 26.17 -54.42 46.06
C ILE A 163 25.32 -55.56 46.63
N SER A 164 24.18 -55.87 46.02
CA SER A 164 23.30 -56.95 46.49
C SER A 164 24.01 -58.31 46.45
N SER A 165 24.71 -58.61 45.36
CA SER A 165 25.48 -59.86 45.22
C SER A 165 26.63 -59.96 46.21
N PHE A 166 27.27 -58.83 46.53
CA PHE A 166 28.33 -58.76 47.52
C PHE A 166 27.82 -59.05 48.93
N PHE A 167 26.68 -58.47 49.31
CA PHE A 167 26.04 -58.78 50.60
C PHE A 167 25.63 -60.24 50.73
N GLU A 168 25.11 -60.87 49.65
CA GLU A 168 24.82 -62.30 49.65
C GLU A 168 26.08 -63.16 49.88
N LYS A 169 27.20 -62.77 49.27
CA LYS A 169 28.49 -63.45 49.45
C LYS A 169 28.99 -63.35 50.89
N LEU A 170 28.96 -62.14 51.48
CA LEU A 170 29.35 -61.91 52.87
C LEU A 170 28.53 -62.72 53.88
N LEU A 171 27.26 -62.98 53.59
CA LEU A 171 26.38 -63.80 54.44
C LEU A 171 26.75 -65.29 54.44
N GLN A 172 27.50 -65.76 53.42
CA GLN A 172 27.92 -67.16 53.26
C GLN A 172 29.38 -67.40 53.70
N GLU A 173 30.19 -66.35 53.77
CA GLU A 173 31.62 -66.42 54.12
C GLU A 173 31.81 -66.72 55.63
N THR A 174 32.63 -67.73 55.97
CA THR A 174 32.83 -68.15 57.38
C THR A 174 34.12 -67.60 58.00
N ASP A 175 35.05 -67.08 57.19
CA ASP A 175 36.34 -66.53 57.63
C ASP A 175 36.27 -65.01 57.84
N ARG A 176 36.39 -64.59 59.10
CA ARG A 176 36.15 -63.21 59.54
C ARG A 176 37.19 -62.21 59.05
N ASP A 177 38.46 -62.61 58.95
CA ASP A 177 39.53 -61.70 58.54
C ASP A 177 39.50 -61.44 57.04
N GLN A 178 39.25 -62.50 56.25
CA GLN A 178 39.07 -62.38 54.80
C GLN A 178 37.80 -61.59 54.44
N THR A 179 36.70 -61.84 55.15
CA THR A 179 35.43 -61.09 55.00
C THR A 179 35.64 -59.58 55.24
N MET A 180 36.40 -59.21 56.27
CA MET A 180 36.67 -57.81 56.59
C MET A 180 37.51 -57.13 55.50
N GLN A 181 38.50 -57.82 54.94
CA GLN A 181 39.34 -57.27 53.88
C GLN A 181 38.55 -57.09 52.58
N GLU A 182 37.77 -58.09 52.17
CA GLU A 182 36.90 -57.99 50.98
C GLU A 182 35.85 -56.88 51.12
N ALA A 183 35.29 -56.68 52.33
CA ALA A 183 34.38 -55.58 52.62
C ALA A 183 35.04 -54.20 52.51
N MET A 184 36.27 -54.04 53.02
CA MET A 184 36.99 -52.78 52.92
C MET A 184 37.37 -52.44 51.48
N ASP A 185 37.81 -53.43 50.70
CA ASP A 185 38.13 -53.23 49.28
C ASP A 185 36.88 -52.86 48.47
N PHE A 186 35.75 -53.51 48.74
CA PHE A 186 34.47 -53.18 48.10
C PHE A 186 33.99 -51.76 48.46
N ILE A 187 34.03 -51.38 49.74
CA ILE A 187 33.65 -50.02 50.19
C ILE A 187 34.55 -48.95 49.56
N ALA A 188 35.86 -49.21 49.44
CA ALA A 188 36.78 -48.29 48.81
C ALA A 188 36.48 -48.09 47.31
N LEU A 189 36.09 -49.16 46.61
CA LEU A 189 35.66 -49.11 45.21
C LEU A 189 34.36 -48.31 45.05
N GLU A 190 33.34 -48.63 45.85
CA GLU A 190 32.05 -47.93 45.84
C GLU A 190 32.18 -46.43 46.20
N ALA A 191 33.04 -46.08 47.15
CA ALA A 191 33.32 -44.69 47.49
C ALA A 191 33.94 -43.91 46.33
N SER A 192 34.79 -44.56 45.53
CA SER A 192 35.37 -43.98 44.31
C SER A 192 34.31 -43.78 43.23
N GLU A 193 33.43 -44.74 43.03
CA GLU A 193 32.34 -44.67 42.05
C GLU A 193 31.28 -43.62 42.43
N ALA A 194 30.94 -43.52 43.72
CA ALA A 194 30.07 -42.46 44.25
C ALA A 194 30.63 -41.06 43.97
N LYS A 195 31.95 -40.87 44.08
CA LYS A 195 32.61 -39.60 43.76
C LYS A 195 32.51 -39.26 42.26
N LYS A 196 32.65 -40.26 41.39
CA LYS A 196 32.47 -40.10 39.93
C LYS A 196 31.01 -39.71 39.60
N LYS A 197 30.02 -40.34 40.25
CA LYS A 197 28.60 -40.00 40.09
C LYS A 197 28.27 -38.57 40.50
N LEU A 198 28.89 -38.07 41.58
CA LEU A 198 28.71 -36.70 42.04
C LEU A 198 29.22 -35.69 41.01
N SER A 199 30.40 -35.92 40.41
CA SER A 199 30.95 -35.08 39.34
C SER A 199 30.03 -35.03 38.11
N ASN A 200 29.44 -36.16 37.74
CA ASN A 200 28.46 -36.20 36.64
C ASN A 200 27.14 -35.48 37.00
N SER A 201 26.83 -35.29 38.29
CA SER A 201 25.58 -34.63 38.71
C SER A 201 25.70 -33.13 38.51
N GLU A 202 26.90 -32.61 38.76
CA GLU A 202 27.25 -31.24 38.45
C GLU A 202 27.23 -30.96 36.95
N SER A 203 27.71 -31.89 36.10
CA SER A 203 27.65 -31.73 34.64
C SER A 203 26.21 -31.68 34.11
N VAL A 204 25.34 -32.58 34.57
CA VAL A 204 23.92 -32.57 34.20
C VAL A 204 23.24 -31.30 34.68
N ARG A 205 23.55 -30.82 35.88
CA ARG A 205 22.99 -29.56 36.39
C ARG A 205 23.42 -28.37 35.52
N GLN A 206 24.70 -28.29 35.17
CA GLN A 206 25.22 -27.26 34.27
C GLN A 206 24.55 -27.30 32.89
N ALA A 207 24.36 -28.49 32.33
CA ALA A 207 23.68 -28.65 31.05
C ALA A 207 22.19 -28.27 31.11
N MET A 208 21.51 -28.51 32.25
CA MET A 208 20.13 -28.03 32.47
C MET A 208 20.04 -26.50 32.64
N ASP A 209 21.03 -25.89 33.30
CA ASP A 209 21.13 -24.43 33.41
C ASP A 209 21.35 -23.81 32.02
N GLU A 210 22.21 -24.42 31.19
CA GLU A 210 22.45 -23.99 29.81
C GLU A 210 21.20 -24.16 28.93
N LEU A 211 20.48 -25.28 29.07
CA LEU A 211 19.22 -25.53 28.38
C LEU A 211 18.17 -24.47 28.73
N SER A 212 18.05 -24.13 30.01
CA SER A 212 17.13 -23.09 30.49
C SER A 212 17.50 -21.72 29.93
N ARG A 213 18.79 -21.40 29.85
CA ARG A 213 19.30 -20.16 29.24
C ARG A 213 18.96 -20.08 27.75
N ARG A 214 19.22 -21.15 27.00
CA ARG A 214 18.89 -21.24 25.55
C ARG A 214 17.39 -21.14 25.29
N SER A 215 16.58 -21.75 26.15
CA SER A 215 15.12 -21.63 26.07
C SER A 215 14.65 -20.19 26.28
N ALA A 216 15.28 -19.44 27.17
CA ALA A 216 15.00 -18.01 27.34
C ALA A 216 15.43 -17.20 26.10
N GLU A 217 16.60 -17.49 25.53
CA GLU A 217 17.07 -16.86 24.28
C GLU A 217 16.09 -17.11 23.10
N LEU A 218 15.57 -18.34 22.95
CA LEU A 218 14.53 -18.65 21.95
C LEU A 218 13.22 -17.87 22.17
N GLN A 219 12.83 -17.71 23.44
CA GLN A 219 11.64 -16.95 23.79
C GLN A 219 11.83 -15.47 23.44
N ASP A 220 13.00 -14.90 23.70
CA ASP A 220 13.36 -13.53 23.32
C ASP A 220 13.35 -13.35 21.79
N HIS A 221 13.91 -14.29 21.03
CA HIS A 221 13.81 -14.27 19.56
C HIS A 221 12.36 -14.32 19.05
N THR A 222 11.50 -15.08 19.73
CA THR A 222 10.06 -15.12 19.39
C THR A 222 9.39 -13.77 19.62
N PHE A 223 9.71 -13.08 20.73
CA PHE A 223 9.19 -11.73 20.98
C PHE A 223 9.73 -10.70 19.99
N ASP A 224 11.02 -10.78 19.63
CA ASP A 224 11.62 -9.93 18.60
C ASP A 224 10.92 -10.08 17.26
N ILE A 225 10.69 -11.33 16.80
CA ILE A 225 9.96 -11.62 15.57
C ILE A 225 8.54 -11.07 15.65
N MET A 226 7.84 -11.27 16.77
CA MET A 226 6.48 -10.74 16.97
C MET A 226 6.45 -9.22 16.87
N ASN A 227 7.44 -8.53 17.43
CA ASN A 227 7.58 -7.09 17.32
C ASN A 227 7.88 -6.65 15.88
N LEU A 228 8.77 -7.36 15.19
CA LEU A 228 9.07 -7.08 13.78
C LEU A 228 7.81 -7.20 12.91
N LEU A 229 7.01 -8.24 13.09
CA LEU A 229 5.76 -8.46 12.33
C LEU A 229 4.73 -7.34 12.44
N GLN A 230 4.88 -6.40 13.39
CA GLN A 230 4.06 -5.18 13.43
C GLN A 230 4.17 -4.33 12.15
N PHE A 231 5.23 -4.49 11.35
CA PHE A 231 5.34 -3.85 10.04
C PHE A 231 4.13 -4.13 9.15
N GLN A 232 3.46 -5.28 9.32
CA GLN A 232 2.28 -5.65 8.53
C GLN A 232 1.12 -4.65 8.71
N ASP A 233 0.91 -4.17 9.94
CA ASP A 233 -0.13 -3.16 10.19
C ASP A 233 0.27 -1.81 9.59
N ILE A 234 1.54 -1.41 9.73
CA ILE A 234 2.07 -0.18 9.13
C ILE A 234 1.93 -0.24 7.60
N THR A 235 2.33 -1.36 6.97
CA THR A 235 2.19 -1.58 5.53
C THR A 235 0.73 -1.50 5.11
N ARG A 236 -0.21 -2.10 5.86
CA ARG A 236 -1.64 -1.96 5.59
C ARG A 236 -2.10 -0.50 5.63
N GLN A 237 -1.71 0.26 6.66
CA GLN A 237 -2.11 1.65 6.80
C GLN A 237 -1.59 2.50 5.64
N LYS A 238 -0.31 2.29 5.25
CA LYS A 238 0.30 2.98 4.12
C LYS A 238 -0.35 2.61 2.78
N ILE A 239 -0.63 1.33 2.53
CA ILE A 239 -1.37 0.87 1.34
C ILE A 239 -2.77 1.49 1.32
N SER A 240 -3.45 1.57 2.46
CA SER A 240 -4.78 2.20 2.54
C SER A 240 -4.74 3.67 2.13
N LYS A 241 -3.69 4.41 2.52
CA LYS A 241 -3.47 5.79 2.10
C LYS A 241 -3.21 5.90 0.60
N VAL A 242 -2.38 5.02 0.04
CA VAL A 242 -2.12 4.91 -1.41
C VAL A 242 -3.41 4.64 -2.18
N ILE A 243 -4.27 3.72 -1.69
CA ILE A 243 -5.58 3.45 -2.28
C ILE A 243 -6.48 4.70 -2.22
N GLY A 244 -6.43 5.47 -1.14
CA GLY A 244 -7.11 6.76 -1.03
C GLY A 244 -6.69 7.74 -2.13
N LEU A 245 -5.37 7.92 -2.31
CA LEU A 245 -4.81 8.76 -3.38
C LEU A 245 -5.20 8.26 -4.78
N LEU A 246 -5.24 6.95 -4.99
CA LEU A 246 -5.73 6.36 -6.25
C LEU A 246 -7.20 6.66 -6.51
N LYS A 247 -8.04 6.61 -5.47
CA LYS A 247 -9.47 6.97 -5.59
C LYS A 247 -9.64 8.46 -5.92
N GLU A 248 -8.81 9.33 -5.36
CA GLU A 248 -8.78 10.75 -5.73
C GLU A 248 -8.38 10.93 -7.19
N LEU A 249 -7.31 10.28 -7.64
CA LEU A 249 -6.86 10.29 -9.04
C LEU A 249 -7.96 9.82 -9.99
N GLN A 250 -8.63 8.72 -9.65
CA GLN A 250 -9.76 8.18 -10.41
C GLN A 250 -10.91 9.19 -10.48
N THR A 251 -11.22 9.87 -9.37
CA THR A 251 -12.26 10.90 -9.32
C THR A 251 -11.89 12.10 -10.19
N GLY A 252 -10.63 12.54 -10.14
CA GLY A 252 -10.09 13.57 -11.02
C GLY A 252 -10.23 13.19 -12.49
N MET A 253 -9.78 12.00 -12.89
CA MET A 253 -9.95 11.49 -14.25
C MET A 253 -11.40 11.39 -14.69
N ASN A 254 -12.31 10.95 -13.83
CA ASN A 254 -13.75 10.91 -14.13
C ASN A 254 -14.32 12.32 -14.32
N ASN A 255 -13.88 13.30 -13.52
CA ASN A 255 -14.25 14.70 -13.71
C ASN A 255 -13.76 15.24 -15.06
N LEU A 256 -12.55 14.86 -15.48
CA LEU A 256 -12.01 15.21 -16.81
C LEU A 256 -12.85 14.63 -17.94
N LEU A 257 -13.22 13.35 -17.85
CA LEU A 257 -14.10 12.71 -18.83
C LEU A 257 -15.48 13.39 -18.91
N ASN A 258 -16.02 13.80 -17.76
CA ASN A 258 -17.27 14.56 -17.68
C ASN A 258 -17.16 15.94 -18.34
N ILE A 259 -16.04 16.68 -18.18
CA ILE A 259 -15.81 17.98 -18.82
C ILE A 259 -15.89 17.86 -20.36
N PHE A 260 -15.32 16.80 -20.93
CA PHE A 260 -15.38 16.53 -22.37
C PHE A 260 -16.69 15.89 -22.83
N ASN A 261 -17.62 15.60 -21.90
CA ASN A 261 -18.84 14.87 -22.19
C ASN A 261 -18.58 13.52 -22.91
N MET A 262 -17.38 12.95 -22.69
CA MET A 262 -16.99 11.61 -23.13
C MET A 262 -17.56 10.64 -22.09
N LYS A 263 -18.89 10.55 -22.02
CA LYS A 263 -19.54 9.49 -21.27
C LYS A 263 -19.31 8.19 -22.01
N ASN A 264 -18.29 7.45 -21.60
CA ASN A 264 -18.33 6.00 -21.79
C ASN A 264 -19.30 5.46 -20.75
N GLU A 265 -20.42 4.88 -21.20
CA GLU A 265 -21.38 4.18 -20.33
C GLU A 265 -20.76 2.96 -19.62
N ASP A 266 -19.54 2.57 -20.00
CA ASP A 266 -18.87 1.33 -19.57
C ASP A 266 -17.70 1.52 -18.58
N MET A 267 -17.46 2.72 -18.04
CA MET A 267 -16.48 2.86 -16.96
C MET A 267 -17.11 2.35 -15.65
N GLU A 268 -17.11 1.02 -15.47
CA GLU A 268 -17.28 0.43 -14.15
C GLU A 268 -16.32 1.14 -13.21
N THR A 269 -16.87 1.86 -12.22
CA THR A 269 -16.08 2.35 -11.09
C THR A 269 -15.32 1.16 -10.54
N LEU A 270 -13.99 1.16 -10.65
CA LEU A 270 -13.13 0.19 -10.00
C LEU A 270 -13.55 0.14 -8.52
N GLN A 271 -14.33 -0.88 -8.17
CA GLN A 271 -14.65 -1.18 -6.78
C GLN A 271 -13.39 -1.80 -6.19
N LEU A 272 -12.43 -0.95 -5.83
CA LEU A 272 -11.33 -1.31 -4.95
C LEU A 272 -11.97 -1.71 -3.63
N SER A 273 -12.18 -3.02 -3.47
CA SER A 273 -12.79 -3.62 -2.30
C SER A 273 -12.03 -3.12 -1.07
N GLU A 274 -12.75 -2.46 -0.16
CA GLU A 274 -12.21 -2.17 1.16
C GLU A 274 -11.97 -3.50 1.84
N HIS A 275 -10.73 -3.99 1.82
CA HIS A 275 -10.36 -5.16 2.58
C HIS A 275 -10.42 -4.77 4.06
N HIS A 276 -11.63 -4.88 4.63
CA HIS A 276 -11.94 -4.62 6.02
C HIS A 276 -11.02 -5.48 6.90
N LYS A 277 -10.25 -4.82 7.78
CA LYS A 277 -9.89 -5.15 9.18
C LYS A 277 -9.80 -6.62 9.64
N ALA A 278 -9.57 -7.60 8.77
CA ALA A 278 -9.79 -9.01 9.09
C ALA A 278 -8.48 -9.78 9.22
N THR A 279 -7.55 -9.37 10.08
CA THR A 279 -6.34 -10.19 10.29
C THR A 279 -5.70 -10.12 11.67
N GLN A 280 -6.26 -9.39 12.65
CA GLN A 280 -5.86 -9.59 14.06
C GLN A 280 -7.01 -10.10 14.91
N ASP A 281 -8.22 -9.52 14.80
CA ASP A 281 -9.40 -10.02 15.51
C ASP A 281 -9.71 -11.49 15.15
N LYS A 282 -9.63 -11.86 13.86
CA LYS A 282 -9.90 -13.25 13.44
C LYS A 282 -8.77 -14.24 13.75
N ILE A 283 -7.54 -13.77 14.00
CA ILE A 283 -6.43 -14.66 14.37
C ILE A 283 -6.50 -14.99 15.87
N LEU A 284 -6.92 -14.03 16.70
CA LEU A 284 -7.23 -14.26 18.11
C LEU A 284 -8.47 -15.15 18.28
N ASP A 285 -9.51 -14.95 17.47
CA ASP A 285 -10.72 -15.80 17.50
C ASP A 285 -10.47 -17.23 16.98
N ARG A 286 -9.45 -17.47 16.14
CA ARG A 286 -9.15 -18.82 15.63
C ARG A 286 -8.42 -19.69 16.65
N LYS A 287 -7.83 -19.11 17.70
CA LYS A 287 -7.19 -19.88 18.79
C LYS A 287 -8.16 -20.42 19.84
N THR A 288 -9.46 -20.06 19.80
CA THR A 288 -10.47 -20.62 20.70
C THR A 288 -11.30 -21.75 20.08
N ASN A 289 -11.03 -22.12 18.82
CA ASN A 289 -11.84 -23.12 18.11
C ASN A 289 -11.00 -24.17 17.37
N VAL A 290 -9.89 -24.59 17.98
CA VAL A 290 -9.24 -25.86 17.63
C VAL A 290 -9.83 -26.93 18.54
N ASP A 291 -10.80 -27.64 17.97
CA ASP A 291 -11.33 -28.93 18.43
C ASP A 291 -12.15 -28.91 19.72
N GLY A 292 -13.44 -28.54 19.61
CA GLY A 292 -14.56 -29.22 20.28
C GLY A 292 -14.52 -29.48 21.80
N LYS A 293 -13.60 -28.85 22.53
CA LYS A 293 -13.49 -28.88 23.99
C LYS A 293 -13.55 -27.44 24.45
N GLU A 294 -14.59 -27.15 25.23
CA GLU A 294 -14.74 -25.88 25.94
C GLU A 294 -13.40 -25.47 26.55
N ALA A 295 -13.08 -24.18 26.45
CA ALA A 295 -11.91 -23.58 27.04
C ALA A 295 -11.78 -24.08 28.49
N VAL A 296 -10.75 -24.89 28.73
CA VAL A 296 -10.42 -25.37 30.06
C VAL A 296 -9.95 -24.15 30.83
N ASP A 297 -10.79 -23.68 31.74
CA ASP A 297 -10.47 -22.58 32.64
C ASP A 297 -9.29 -22.99 33.52
N VAL A 298 -8.13 -22.38 33.26
CA VAL A 298 -6.88 -22.64 33.98
C VAL A 298 -7.04 -22.30 35.46
N ASP A 299 -7.88 -21.33 35.79
CA ASP A 299 -8.15 -20.94 37.17
C ASP A 299 -9.00 -22.00 37.90
N ALA A 300 -9.89 -22.70 37.19
CA ALA A 300 -10.64 -23.84 37.74
C ALA A 300 -9.75 -25.06 38.02
N ILE A 301 -8.74 -25.32 37.17
CA ILE A 301 -7.75 -26.37 37.42
C ILE A 301 -6.88 -26.02 38.62
N ILE A 302 -6.38 -24.78 38.71
CA ILE A 302 -5.56 -24.33 39.84
C ILE A 302 -6.36 -24.40 41.15
N ALA A 303 -7.63 -24.03 41.13
CA ALA A 303 -8.52 -24.15 42.29
C ALA A 303 -8.75 -25.61 42.70
N SER A 304 -8.85 -26.54 41.74
CA SER A 304 -9.04 -27.97 42.03
C SER A 304 -7.81 -28.62 42.70
N PHE A 305 -6.60 -28.18 42.33
CA PHE A 305 -5.36 -28.66 42.96
C PHE A 305 -5.08 -28.05 44.34
N GLN A 306 -5.64 -26.87 44.64
CA GLN A 306 -5.52 -26.24 45.95
C GLN A 306 -6.54 -26.74 46.98
N ALA A 307 -7.60 -27.44 46.54
CA ALA A 307 -8.62 -28.01 47.41
C ALA A 307 -8.31 -29.42 47.91
N GLU A 308 -7.29 -30.09 47.36
CA GLU A 308 -6.89 -31.47 47.72
C GLU A 308 -5.62 -31.56 48.60
N ASN A 309 -5.16 -30.44 49.18
CA ASN A 309 -4.17 -30.42 50.27
C ASN A 309 -4.71 -29.76 51.52
#